data_AF-A0A5J5KTQ5-F1
#
_entry.id   AF-A0A5J5KTQ5-F1
#
_cell.length_a   1.000
_cell.length_b   1.000
_cell.length_c   1.000
_cell.angle_alpha   90.00
_cell.angle_beta   90.00
_cell.angle_gamma   90.00
#
_symmetry.space_group_name_H-M   'P 1'
#
loop_
_entity.id
_entity.type
_entity.pdbx_description
1 polymer ?
#
loop_
_entity_poly.entity_id
_entity_poly.type
_entity_poly.pdbx_seq_one_letter_code
_entity_poly.pdbx_strand_id
1 'polypeptide(L)' 'MSEAGALEEPVVPTGHSGADRALAELEGISSQPVAEHPGLYQRAHDRLTDVLEAPVNAVPAHHG' A
#
# COMPACT_ATOMS: atom_id res chain seq x y z
N MET A 1 -28.35 16.85 -4.20
CA MET A 1 -27.19 17.06 -3.31
C MET A 1 -26.10 16.15 -3.83
N SER A 2 -25.08 16.72 -4.49
CA SER A 2 -23.95 15.94 -5.01
C SER A 2 -22.91 15.90 -3.91
N GLU A 3 -22.79 14.76 -3.23
CA GLU A 3 -21.75 14.55 -2.22
C GLU A 3 -20.42 14.33 -2.93
N ALA A 4 -19.47 15.20 -2.56
CA ALA A 4 -18.02 15.03 -2.56
C ALA A 4 -17.44 14.08 -3.62
N GLY A 5 -16.88 14.67 -4.68
CA GLY A 5 -15.71 14.06 -5.31
C GLY A 5 -14.63 13.97 -4.25
N ALA A 6 -14.45 12.79 -3.67
CA ALA A 6 -13.23 12.46 -2.95
C ALA A 6 -12.11 12.68 -3.96
N LEU A 7 -11.35 13.74 -3.77
CA LEU A 7 -10.09 13.90 -4.46
C LEU A 7 -9.28 12.68 -4.02
N GLU A 8 -9.13 11.69 -4.89
CA GLU A 8 -8.17 10.61 -4.68
C GLU A 8 -6.80 11.28 -4.68
N GLU A 9 -6.37 11.74 -3.51
CA GLU A 9 -5.06 12.32 -3.33
C GLU A 9 -4.05 11.23 -3.69
N PRO A 10 -3.16 11.49 -4.67
CA PRO A 10 -2.24 10.47 -5.14
C PRO A 10 -1.39 10.01 -3.98
N VAL A 11 -1.24 8.69 -3.83
CA VAL A 11 -0.39 8.14 -2.78
C VAL A 11 1.04 8.63 -2.99
N VAL A 12 1.53 9.44 -2.05
CA VAL A 12 2.91 9.92 -2.08
C VAL A 12 3.83 8.74 -1.73
N PRO A 13 4.88 8.48 -2.53
CA PRO A 13 5.81 7.41 -2.24
C PRO A 13 6.43 7.57 -0.84
N THR A 14 6.42 6.48 -0.08
CA THR A 14 7.02 6.40 1.25
C THR A 14 8.54 6.29 1.20
N GLY A 15 9.09 5.93 0.04
CA GLY A 15 10.51 5.64 -0.15
C GLY A 15 10.90 4.23 0.29
N HIS A 16 9.94 3.41 0.71
CA HIS A 16 10.13 2.01 1.07
C HIS A 16 9.38 1.11 0.09
N SER A 17 10.11 0.38 -0.75
CA SER A 17 9.55 -0.40 -1.85
C SER A 17 8.46 -1.40 -1.43
N GLY A 18 8.58 -1.99 -0.24
CA GLY A 18 7.55 -2.87 0.32
C GLY A 18 6.24 -2.15 0.66
N ALA A 19 6.34 -0.96 1.26
CA ALA A 19 5.19 -0.14 1.63
C ALA A 19 4.54 0.47 0.39
N ASP A 20 5.34 0.99 -0.54
CA ASP A 20 4.85 1.55 -1.81
C ASP A 20 4.08 0.50 -2.62
N ARG A 21 4.56 -0.74 -2.63
CA ARG A 21 3.86 -1.85 -3.29
C ARG A 21 2.55 -2.21 -2.60
N ALA A 22 2.51 -2.24 -1.27
CA ALA A 22 1.29 -2.52 -0.52
C ALA A 22 0.24 -1.43 -0.74
N LEU A 23 0.65 -0.17 -0.78
CA LEU A 23 -0.23 0.97 -1.03
C LEU A 23 -0.78 0.97 -2.47
N ALA A 24 0.04 0.64 -3.47
CA ALA A 24 -0.43 0.49 -4.85
C ALA A 24 -1.46 -0.65 -5.02
N GLU A 25 -1.31 -1.75 -4.27
CA GLU A 25 -2.29 -2.84 -4.26
C GLU A 25 -3.64 -2.41 -3.64
N LEU A 26 -3.59 -1.52 -2.63
CA LEU A 26 -4.80 -0.95 -2.02
C LEU A 26 -5.49 0.07 -2.94
N GLU A 27 -4.73 0.89 -3.68
CA GLU A 27 -5.28 1.82 -4.67
C GLU A 27 -6.06 1.08 -5.77
N GLY A 28 -5.56 -0.08 -6.19
CA GLY A 28 -6.23 -0.94 -7.19
C GLY A 28 -7.46 -1.70 -6.70
N ILE A 29 -7.81 -1.67 -5.41
CA ILE A 29 -8.86 -2.52 -4.84
C ILE A 29 -10.26 -2.17 -5.35
N SER A 30 -10.49 -0.88 -5.64
CA SER A 30 -11.76 -0.36 -6.18
C SER A 30 -12.10 -0.95 -7.55
N SER A 31 -11.07 -1.40 -8.30
CA SER A 31 -11.21 -2.05 -9.60
C SER A 31 -11.46 -3.56 -9.51
N GLN A 32 -11.45 -4.14 -8.30
CA GLN A 32 -11.66 -5.58 -8.07
C GLN A 32 -13.07 -5.86 -7.54
N PRO A 33 -13.62 -7.07 -7.74
CA PRO A 33 -14.88 -7.48 -7.14
C PRO A 33 -14.82 -7.38 -5.60
N VAL A 34 -15.91 -6.91 -4.97
CA VAL A 34 -16.00 -6.75 -3.50
C VAL A 34 -15.67 -8.05 -2.75
N ALA A 35 -16.01 -9.20 -3.32
CA ALA A 35 -15.68 -10.51 -2.75
C ALA A 35 -14.16 -10.75 -2.59
N GLU A 36 -13.33 -10.11 -3.40
CA GLU A 36 -11.87 -10.21 -3.36
C GLU A 36 -11.23 -9.20 -2.40
N HIS A 37 -11.98 -8.17 -1.97
CA HIS A 37 -11.46 -7.08 -1.14
C HIS A 37 -10.85 -7.59 0.18
N PRO A 38 -11.49 -8.51 0.94
CA PRO A 38 -10.91 -8.99 2.20
C PRO A 38 -9.52 -9.64 2.00
N GLY A 39 -9.34 -10.42 0.94
CA GLY A 39 -8.06 -11.07 0.63
C GLY A 39 -6.99 -10.10 0.13
N LEU A 40 -7.39 -9.04 -0.58
CA LEU A 40 -6.49 -7.96 -0.99
C LEU A 40 -6.05 -7.12 0.21
N TYR A 41 -6.98 -6.74 1.08
CA TYR A 41 -6.69 -6.04 2.33
C TYR A 41 -5.76 -6.83 3.23
N GLN A 42 -6.04 -8.13 3.44
CA GLN A 42 -5.19 -8.97 4.29
C GLN A 42 -3.75 -9.03 3.77
N ARG A 43 -3.55 -9.24 2.46
CA ARG A 43 -2.21 -9.31 1.86
C ARG A 43 -1.45 -7.98 1.96
N ALA A 44 -2.15 -6.86 1.73
CA ALA A 44 -1.53 -5.54 1.87
C ALA A 44 -1.17 -5.25 3.34
N HIS A 45 -2.05 -5.63 4.27
CA HIS A 45 -1.80 -5.53 5.71
C HIS A 45 -0.57 -6.34 6.13
N ASP A 46 -0.50 -7.62 5.76
CA ASP A 46 0.62 -8.49 6.12
C ASP A 46 1.96 -7.92 5.64
N ARG A 47 2.01 -7.39 4.41
CA ARG A 47 3.23 -6.75 3.90
C ARG A 47 3.62 -5.48 4.64
N LEU A 48 2.64 -4.66 5.02
CA LEU A 48 2.92 -3.46 5.81
C LEU A 48 3.43 -3.86 7.19
N THR A 49 2.88 -4.91 7.80
CA THR A 49 3.39 -5.49 9.05
C THR A 49 4.83 -5.96 8.86
N ASP A 50 5.14 -6.74 7.82
CA ASP A 50 6.50 -7.21 7.53
C ASP A 50 7.50 -6.04 7.39
N VAL A 51 7.09 -4.97 6.70
CA VAL A 51 7.91 -3.76 6.53
C VAL A 51 8.18 -3.06 7.86
N LEU A 52 7.16 -2.97 8.72
CA LEU A 52 7.26 -2.30 10.02
C LEU A 52 8.03 -3.13 11.04
N GLU A 53 7.97 -4.45 10.94
CA GLU A 53 8.68 -5.39 11.81
C GLU A 53 10.11 -5.67 11.35
N ALA A 54 10.45 -5.37 10.09
CA ALA A 54 11.81 -5.49 9.60
C ALA A 54 12.77 -4.62 10.43
N PRO A 55 13.87 -5.18 10.96
CA PRO A 55 14.83 -4.39 11.71
C PRO A 55 15.37 -3.27 10.82
N VAL A 56 15.37 -2.04 11.33
CA VAL A 56 15.79 -0.78 10.67
C VAL A 56 17.16 -0.83 9.98
N ASN A 57 17.97 -1.86 10.23
CA ASN A 57 19.30 -2.07 9.65
C ASN A 57 19.33 -3.01 8.42
N ALA A 58 18.18 -3.48 7.91
CA ALA A 58 18.12 -4.43 6.79
C ALA A 58 17.96 -3.78 5.40
N VAL A 59 18.13 -2.45 5.28
CA VAL A 59 18.17 -1.79 3.95
C VAL A 59 19.63 -1.67 3.51
N PRO A 60 20.09 -2.37 2.45
CA PRO A 60 21.32 -1.97 1.79
C PRO A 60 21.06 -0.60 1.15
N ALA A 61 21.76 0.41 1.63
CA ALA A 61 21.80 1.71 0.97
C ALA A 61 22.32 1.48 -0.46
N HIS A 62 21.43 1.56 -1.45
CA HIS A 62 21.84 1.56 -2.85
C HIS A 62 22.47 2.92 -3.15
N HIS A 63 23.77 3.05 -2.91
CA HIS A 63 24.59 4.07 -3.54
C HIS A 63 24.88 3.60 -4.97
N GLY A 64 24.27 4.28 -5.94
CA GLY A 64 24.56 4.15 -7.37
C GLY A 64 24.39 5.50 -8.03
#